data_AF-A0A9P4L4A1-F1
#
_entry.id   AF-A0A9P4L4A1-F1
#
_cell.length_a   1.000
_cell.length_b   1.000
_cell.length_c   1.000
_cell.angle_alpha   90.00
_cell.angle_beta   90.00
_cell.angle_gamma   90.00
#
_symmetry.space_group_name_H-M   'P 1'
#
loop_
_entity.id
_entity.type
_entity.pdbx_description
1 polymer ?
#
loop_
_entity_poly.entity_id
_entity_poly.type
_entity_poly.pdbx_seq_one_letter_code
_entity_poly.pdbx_strand_id
1 'polypeptide(L)'
;KDEDIPEDGIPTHLREKDAFRTRMRLVQLRTLLMRCHVVQATVHQLERKPWAQDPMKPPYYYYSKMRHFAYRARRLAEALESPDLQARCEYWAGRSCGGTRDWHAAGQHFALAIKHDMEYDTFPSGKVRIRGLRPNEKEDVHFLLENVTKRHESWVKKTAHAREAARYESERTGRPIEDCIVWDGVESPTWFPDRDRIVHIARREFGKKLRREAKDVNGQENQRPGMSEEHKGTKIYKVELTSRELSEEEWRYIRRGDKQTQKREDRMKK
;
A
#
# COMPACT_ATOMS: atom_id res chain seq x y z
N LYS A 1 -4.34 -34.07 -31.98
CA LYS A 1 -5.40 -33.07 -32.29
C LYS A 1 -5.12 -31.91 -31.37
N ASP A 2 -4.34 -30.97 -31.88
CA ASP A 2 -4.01 -29.72 -31.19
C ASP A 2 -5.28 -28.87 -31.18
N GLU A 3 -5.99 -28.88 -30.07
CA GLU A 3 -7.04 -27.89 -29.83
C GLU A 3 -6.33 -26.57 -29.51
N ASP A 4 -6.41 -25.64 -30.47
CA ASP A 4 -6.01 -24.24 -30.38
C ASP A 4 -6.16 -23.69 -28.97
N ILE A 5 -5.04 -23.54 -28.26
CA ILE A 5 -4.97 -22.70 -27.07
C ILE A 5 -5.02 -21.26 -27.59
N PRO A 6 -6.07 -20.47 -27.37
CA PRO A 6 -6.04 -19.08 -27.75
C PRO A 6 -5.13 -18.39 -26.74
N GLU A 7 -3.91 -18.04 -27.16
CA GLU A 7 -2.96 -17.18 -26.42
C GLU A 7 -3.61 -15.88 -25.94
N ASP A 8 -4.69 -15.47 -26.59
CA ASP A 8 -5.54 -14.39 -26.16
C ASP A 8 -6.45 -14.85 -25.01
N GLY A 9 -5.96 -14.70 -23.78
CA GLY A 9 -6.70 -14.88 -22.52
C GLY A 9 -7.88 -13.91 -22.33
N ILE A 10 -8.79 -13.89 -23.29
CA ILE A 10 -10.08 -13.19 -23.27
C ILE A 10 -11.07 -14.14 -22.59
N PRO A 11 -11.70 -13.75 -21.48
CA PRO A 11 -12.75 -14.52 -20.85
C PRO A 11 -13.81 -14.98 -21.86
N THR A 12 -14.21 -16.24 -21.78
CA THR A 12 -15.15 -16.90 -22.71
C THR A 12 -16.47 -16.16 -22.85
N HIS A 13 -16.95 -15.52 -21.78
CA HIS A 13 -18.19 -14.72 -21.76
C HIS A 13 -18.12 -13.42 -22.59
N LEU A 14 -16.93 -12.99 -23.04
CA LEU A 14 -16.76 -11.75 -23.81
C LEU A 14 -16.58 -11.98 -25.32
N ARG A 15 -16.77 -13.23 -25.77
CA ARG A 15 -16.49 -13.64 -27.16
C ARG A 15 -17.61 -13.34 -28.14
N GLU A 16 -18.84 -13.05 -27.70
CA GLU A 16 -19.97 -12.89 -28.63
C GLU A 16 -20.20 -11.43 -29.07
N LYS A 17 -20.44 -11.29 -30.39
CA LYS A 17 -20.82 -10.11 -31.18
C LYS A 17 -19.84 -8.93 -31.35
N ASP A 18 -18.83 -8.73 -30.50
CA ASP A 18 -17.85 -7.64 -30.69
C ASP A 18 -16.42 -7.98 -30.21
N ALA A 19 -15.90 -9.13 -30.66
CA ALA A 19 -14.61 -9.68 -30.23
C ALA A 19 -13.44 -8.70 -30.43
N PHE A 20 -13.50 -7.78 -31.41
CA PHE A 20 -12.47 -6.76 -31.59
C PHE A 20 -12.53 -5.67 -30.51
N ARG A 21 -13.70 -5.08 -30.25
CA ARG A 21 -13.84 -4.04 -29.22
C ARG A 21 -13.54 -4.59 -27.83
N THR A 22 -14.00 -5.80 -27.54
CA THR A 22 -13.65 -6.51 -26.30
C THR A 22 -12.13 -6.66 -26.16
N ARG A 23 -11.45 -7.16 -27.20
CA ARG A 23 -9.99 -7.31 -27.20
C ARG A 23 -9.29 -5.98 -26.96
N MET A 24 -9.72 -4.94 -27.65
CA MET A 24 -9.13 -3.61 -27.51
C MET A 24 -9.31 -3.05 -26.09
N ARG A 25 -10.51 -3.16 -25.51
CA ARG A 25 -10.78 -2.77 -24.12
C ARG A 25 -9.90 -3.55 -23.13
N LEU A 26 -9.73 -4.85 -23.34
CA LEU A 26 -8.91 -5.70 -22.50
C LEU A 26 -7.42 -5.32 -22.57
N VAL A 27 -6.90 -5.05 -23.78
CA VAL A 27 -5.52 -4.56 -23.97
C VAL A 27 -5.32 -3.22 -23.27
N GLN A 28 -6.22 -2.25 -23.48
CA GLN A 28 -6.16 -0.94 -22.83
C GLN A 28 -6.20 -1.04 -21.31
N LEU A 29 -7.08 -1.88 -20.76
CA LEU A 29 -7.18 -2.13 -19.33
C LEU A 29 -5.87 -2.70 -18.78
N ARG A 30 -5.30 -3.73 -19.44
CA ARG A 30 -4.01 -4.31 -19.05
C ARG A 30 -2.89 -3.27 -19.06
N THR A 31 -2.84 -2.42 -20.09
CA THR A 31 -1.86 -1.32 -20.16
C THR A 31 -2.02 -0.33 -19.01
N LEU A 32 -3.26 0.02 -18.63
CA LEU A 32 -3.51 0.93 -17.51
C LEU A 32 -3.09 0.31 -16.17
N LEU A 33 -3.42 -0.96 -15.93
CA LEU A 33 -2.98 -1.67 -14.72
C LEU A 33 -1.46 -1.81 -14.66
N MET A 34 -0.80 -2.07 -15.80
CA MET A 34 0.66 -2.08 -15.88
C MET A 34 1.25 -0.71 -15.53
N ARG A 35 0.63 0.39 -15.98
CA ARG A 35 1.04 1.75 -15.59
C ARG A 35 0.87 1.99 -14.09
N CYS A 36 -0.19 1.48 -13.45
CA CYS A 36 -0.33 1.53 -12.00
C CYS A 36 0.84 0.81 -11.29
N HIS A 37 1.21 -0.39 -11.74
CA HIS A 37 2.36 -1.11 -11.21
C HIS A 37 3.68 -0.32 -11.34
N VAL A 38 3.94 0.27 -12.51
CA VAL A 38 5.15 1.08 -12.72
C VAL A 38 5.19 2.27 -11.77
N VAL A 39 4.06 2.97 -11.63
CA VAL A 39 3.95 4.13 -10.71
C VAL A 39 4.15 3.69 -9.26
N GLN A 40 3.59 2.56 -8.84
CA GLN A 40 3.82 2.02 -7.50
C GLN A 40 5.27 1.63 -7.27
N ALA A 41 5.95 1.06 -8.27
CA ALA A 41 7.38 0.75 -8.15
C ALA A 41 8.22 2.02 -7.94
N THR A 42 7.87 3.12 -8.61
CA THR A 42 8.48 4.44 -8.36
C THR A 42 8.23 4.90 -6.94
N VAL A 43 6.97 4.84 -6.47
CA VAL A 43 6.64 5.22 -5.08
C VAL A 43 7.43 4.37 -4.09
N HIS A 44 7.44 3.06 -4.26
CA HIS A 44 8.19 2.11 -3.41
C HIS A 44 9.67 2.48 -3.29
N GLN A 45 10.31 2.89 -4.38
CA GLN A 45 11.71 3.34 -4.35
C GLN A 45 11.88 4.62 -3.52
N LEU A 46 10.93 5.57 -3.63
CA LEU A 46 10.92 6.78 -2.81
C LEU A 46 10.71 6.46 -1.33
N GLU A 47 9.86 5.49 -0.98
CA GLU A 47 9.62 5.10 0.41
C GLU A 47 10.84 4.46 1.07
N ARG A 48 11.61 3.66 0.31
CA ARG A 48 12.77 2.92 0.83
C ARG A 48 14.00 3.80 1.01
N LYS A 49 14.11 4.88 0.24
CA LYS A 49 15.28 5.76 0.25
C LYS A 49 14.90 7.23 0.40
N PRO A 50 14.22 7.63 1.48
CA PRO A 50 13.84 9.03 1.69
C PRO A 50 15.06 9.97 1.84
N TRP A 51 16.25 9.42 2.10
CA TRP A 51 17.51 10.16 2.15
C TRP A 51 18.22 10.31 0.80
N ALA A 52 17.76 9.61 -0.24
CA ALA A 52 18.43 9.59 -1.55
C ALA A 52 17.82 10.64 -2.48
N GLN A 53 18.47 11.81 -2.52
CA GLN A 53 18.14 12.97 -3.37
C GLN A 53 16.71 13.51 -3.16
N ASP A 54 16.54 14.82 -3.34
CA ASP A 54 15.22 15.44 -3.30
C ASP A 54 14.46 14.99 -4.56
N PRO A 55 13.39 14.18 -4.44
CA PRO A 55 12.73 13.64 -5.62
C PRO A 55 12.10 14.78 -6.42
N MET A 56 12.22 14.75 -7.75
CA MET A 56 11.62 15.79 -8.63
C MET A 56 10.12 16.02 -8.37
N LYS A 57 9.42 15.00 -7.84
CA LYS A 57 8.00 15.07 -7.47
C LYS A 57 7.76 14.34 -6.14
N PRO A 58 6.89 14.86 -5.26
CA PRO A 58 6.53 14.18 -4.02
C PRO A 58 5.71 12.90 -4.29
N PRO A 59 5.68 11.92 -3.36
CA PRO A 59 4.92 10.67 -3.51
C PRO A 59 3.43 10.87 -3.88
N TYR A 60 2.81 11.91 -3.33
CA TYR A 60 1.41 12.30 -3.62
C TYR A 60 1.12 12.48 -5.12
N TYR A 61 2.08 13.02 -5.88
CA TYR A 61 1.95 13.21 -7.33
C TYR A 61 1.79 11.88 -8.06
N TYR A 62 2.58 10.89 -7.68
CA TYR A 62 2.53 9.55 -8.26
C TYR A 62 1.23 8.83 -7.91
N TYR A 63 0.76 8.94 -6.66
CA TYR A 63 -0.54 8.41 -6.26
C TYR A 63 -1.70 9.03 -7.06
N SER A 64 -1.66 10.34 -7.29
CA SER A 64 -2.65 11.02 -8.13
C SER A 64 -2.63 10.51 -9.58
N LYS A 65 -1.45 10.25 -10.14
CA LYS A 65 -1.30 9.64 -11.47
C LYS A 65 -1.83 8.21 -11.51
N MET A 66 -1.58 7.42 -10.47
CA MET A 66 -2.11 6.07 -10.32
C MET A 66 -3.64 6.07 -10.23
N ARG A 67 -4.23 7.04 -9.52
CA ARG A 67 -5.70 7.22 -9.43
C ARG A 67 -6.32 7.41 -10.81
N HIS A 68 -5.72 8.26 -11.63
CA HIS A 68 -6.19 8.50 -13.01
C HIS A 68 -6.21 7.20 -13.84
N PHE A 69 -5.15 6.40 -13.76
CA PHE A 69 -5.09 5.12 -14.47
C PHE A 69 -6.08 4.09 -13.92
N ALA A 70 -6.19 3.97 -12.60
CA ALA A 70 -7.10 3.03 -11.95
C ALA A 70 -8.57 3.32 -12.30
N TYR A 71 -9.01 4.58 -12.24
CA TYR A 71 -10.39 4.95 -12.60
C TYR A 71 -10.69 4.78 -14.09
N ARG A 72 -9.71 5.02 -14.97
CA ARG A 72 -9.88 4.71 -16.38
C ARG A 72 -9.97 3.20 -16.63
N ALA A 73 -9.17 2.40 -15.93
CA ALA A 73 -9.22 0.95 -16.00
C ALA A 73 -10.56 0.41 -15.48
N ARG A 74 -11.08 0.99 -14.38
CA ARG A 74 -12.38 0.61 -13.81
C ARG A 74 -13.51 0.78 -14.82
N ARG A 75 -13.59 1.92 -15.50
CA ARG A 75 -14.62 2.14 -16.55
C ARG A 75 -14.55 1.10 -17.67
N LEU A 76 -13.35 0.65 -18.03
CA LEU A 76 -13.18 -0.43 -19.00
C LEU A 76 -13.64 -1.78 -18.42
N ALA A 77 -13.36 -2.06 -17.15
CA ALA A 77 -13.78 -3.28 -16.47
C ALA A 77 -15.31 -3.36 -16.29
N GLU A 78 -15.95 -2.22 -15.99
CA GLU A 78 -17.40 -2.05 -15.94
C GLU A 78 -18.02 -2.30 -17.32
N ALA A 79 -17.46 -1.69 -18.37
CA ALA A 79 -17.92 -1.89 -19.76
C ALA A 79 -17.63 -3.30 -20.32
N LEU A 80 -16.80 -4.08 -19.63
CA LEU A 80 -16.57 -5.50 -19.89
C LEU A 80 -17.36 -6.40 -18.95
N GLU A 81 -18.14 -5.84 -18.01
CA GLU A 81 -18.96 -6.58 -17.04
C GLU A 81 -18.18 -7.69 -16.31
N SER A 82 -16.88 -7.49 -16.07
CA SER A 82 -15.98 -8.50 -15.52
C SER A 82 -15.63 -8.19 -14.06
N PRO A 83 -16.20 -8.94 -13.10
CA PRO A 83 -15.95 -8.71 -11.67
C PRO A 83 -14.47 -8.89 -11.30
N ASP A 84 -13.77 -9.84 -11.92
CA ASP A 84 -12.35 -10.07 -11.67
C ASP A 84 -11.48 -8.89 -12.08
N LEU A 85 -11.78 -8.28 -13.22
CA LEU A 85 -11.07 -7.08 -13.65
C LEU A 85 -11.43 -5.88 -12.79
N GLN A 86 -12.69 -5.78 -12.35
CA GLN A 86 -13.14 -4.76 -11.40
C GLN A 86 -12.38 -4.87 -10.08
N ALA A 87 -12.23 -6.08 -9.51
CA ALA A 87 -11.48 -6.31 -8.27
C ALA A 87 -10.07 -5.70 -8.32
N ARG A 88 -9.35 -5.95 -9.43
CA ARG A 88 -8.00 -5.38 -9.62
C ARG A 88 -8.04 -3.86 -9.76
N CYS A 89 -8.98 -3.31 -10.52
CA CYS A 89 -9.11 -1.86 -10.68
C CYS A 89 -9.39 -1.18 -9.32
N GLU A 90 -10.27 -1.77 -8.52
CA GLU A 90 -10.61 -1.33 -7.17
C GLU A 90 -9.41 -1.39 -6.23
N TYR A 91 -8.59 -2.45 -6.28
CA TYR A 91 -7.36 -2.53 -5.50
C TYR A 91 -6.39 -1.37 -5.80
N TRP A 92 -6.18 -1.06 -7.08
CA TRP A 92 -5.31 0.06 -7.49
C TRP A 92 -5.92 1.42 -7.17
N ALA A 93 -7.24 1.55 -7.26
CA ALA A 93 -7.96 2.74 -6.83
C ALA A 93 -7.79 2.98 -5.32
N GLY A 94 -7.96 1.94 -4.50
CA GLY A 94 -7.76 2.02 -3.05
C GLY A 94 -6.36 2.49 -2.68
N ARG A 95 -5.33 1.92 -3.31
CA ARG A 95 -3.93 2.36 -3.13
C ARG A 95 -3.74 3.82 -3.49
N SER A 96 -4.32 4.25 -4.61
CA SER A 96 -4.19 5.63 -5.06
C SER A 96 -4.88 6.62 -4.12
N CYS A 97 -6.08 6.30 -3.64
CA CYS A 97 -6.83 7.16 -2.71
C CYS A 97 -6.11 7.29 -1.36
N GLY A 98 -5.62 6.17 -0.82
CA GLY A 98 -4.90 6.18 0.45
C GLY A 98 -3.62 6.99 0.34
N GLY A 99 -2.90 6.88 -0.79
CA GLY A 99 -1.69 7.65 -1.01
C GLY A 99 -1.93 9.15 -1.18
N THR A 100 -3.11 9.53 -1.63
CA THR A 100 -3.59 10.93 -1.63
C THR A 100 -4.29 11.35 -0.33
N ARG A 101 -4.21 10.53 0.73
CA ARG A 101 -4.82 10.75 2.06
C ARG A 101 -6.36 10.79 2.09
N ASP A 102 -7.01 10.28 1.05
CA ASP A 102 -8.45 10.06 1.04
C ASP A 102 -8.76 8.68 1.61
N TRP A 103 -8.70 8.59 2.94
CA TRP A 103 -8.83 7.34 3.67
C TRP A 103 -10.22 6.70 3.50
N HIS A 104 -11.26 7.53 3.41
CA HIS A 104 -12.62 7.04 3.28
C HIS A 104 -12.82 6.35 1.92
N ALA A 105 -12.46 7.01 0.83
CA ALA A 105 -12.56 6.41 -0.50
C ALA A 105 -11.64 5.19 -0.64
N ALA A 106 -10.44 5.25 -0.05
CA ALA A 106 -9.52 4.11 -0.05
C ALA A 106 -10.12 2.87 0.62
N GLY A 107 -10.76 3.04 1.79
CA GLY A 107 -11.44 1.95 2.50
C GLY A 107 -12.57 1.34 1.66
N GLN A 108 -13.39 2.18 1.02
CA GLN A 108 -14.46 1.74 0.12
C GLN A 108 -13.91 0.91 -1.05
N HIS A 109 -12.86 1.40 -1.72
CA HIS A 109 -12.24 0.70 -2.84
C HIS A 109 -11.62 -0.65 -2.44
N PHE A 110 -10.93 -0.74 -1.29
CA PHE A 110 -10.40 -2.03 -0.84
C PHE A 110 -11.50 -3.02 -0.46
N ALA A 111 -12.60 -2.55 0.15
CA ALA A 111 -13.74 -3.41 0.42
C ALA A 111 -14.39 -3.93 -0.87
N LEU A 112 -14.52 -3.09 -1.90
CA LEU A 112 -15.00 -3.50 -3.22
C LEU A 112 -14.03 -4.46 -3.90
N ALA A 113 -12.71 -4.25 -3.77
CA ALA A 113 -11.71 -5.15 -4.32
C ALA A 113 -11.84 -6.57 -3.75
N ILE A 114 -12.07 -6.68 -2.43
CA ILE A 114 -12.32 -7.97 -1.75
C ILE A 114 -13.65 -8.55 -2.20
N LYS A 115 -14.72 -7.74 -2.28
CA LYS A 115 -16.06 -8.18 -2.69
C LYS A 115 -16.09 -8.77 -4.10
N HIS A 116 -15.33 -8.18 -5.01
CA HIS A 116 -15.26 -8.61 -6.41
C HIS A 116 -14.19 -9.67 -6.67
N ASP A 117 -13.36 -9.99 -5.67
CA ASP A 117 -12.34 -11.02 -5.81
C ASP A 117 -12.99 -12.39 -6.07
N MET A 118 -12.42 -13.14 -7.01
CA MET A 118 -12.88 -14.48 -7.34
C MET A 118 -11.78 -15.49 -7.06
N GLU A 119 -12.18 -16.68 -6.65
CA GLU A 119 -11.26 -17.80 -6.49
C GLU A 119 -10.61 -18.17 -7.82
N TYR A 120 -9.42 -18.75 -7.73
CA TYR A 120 -8.72 -19.22 -8.91
C TYR A 120 -9.48 -20.40 -9.51
N ASP A 121 -9.54 -20.38 -10.83
CA ASP A 121 -10.21 -21.41 -11.61
C ASP A 121 -9.15 -22.34 -12.23
N THR A 122 -9.56 -23.45 -12.83
CA THR A 122 -8.66 -24.33 -13.56
C THR A 122 -9.07 -24.36 -15.02
N PHE A 123 -8.14 -24.13 -15.93
CA PHE A 123 -8.40 -24.34 -17.36
C PHE A 123 -8.70 -25.82 -17.62
N PRO A 124 -9.41 -26.16 -18.71
CA PRO A 124 -9.61 -27.56 -19.11
C PRO A 124 -8.30 -28.36 -19.27
N SER A 125 -7.19 -27.67 -19.51
CA SER A 125 -5.83 -28.23 -19.57
C SER A 125 -5.20 -28.55 -18.20
N GLY A 126 -5.91 -28.36 -17.08
CA GLY A 126 -5.40 -28.55 -15.71
C GLY A 126 -4.52 -27.41 -15.18
N LYS A 127 -4.26 -26.36 -15.99
CA LYS A 127 -3.47 -25.19 -15.55
C LYS A 127 -4.32 -24.25 -14.69
N VAL A 128 -3.71 -23.70 -13.64
CA VAL A 128 -4.37 -22.69 -12.79
C VAL A 128 -4.63 -21.40 -13.57
N ARG A 129 -5.87 -20.94 -13.54
CA ARG A 129 -6.33 -19.67 -14.09
C ARG A 129 -6.48 -18.65 -12.97
N ILE A 130 -5.54 -17.70 -12.93
CA ILE A 130 -5.60 -16.58 -11.99
C ILE A 130 -6.79 -15.69 -12.34
N ARG A 131 -7.71 -15.51 -11.39
CA ARG A 131 -8.87 -14.62 -11.46
C ARG A 131 -8.84 -13.63 -10.29
N GLY A 132 -9.47 -12.48 -10.50
CA GLY A 132 -9.54 -11.42 -9.50
C GLY A 132 -8.16 -10.84 -9.18
N LEU A 133 -7.91 -10.64 -7.90
CA LEU A 133 -6.67 -10.13 -7.37
C LEU A 133 -5.52 -11.12 -7.60
N ARG A 134 -4.32 -10.59 -7.85
CA ARG A 134 -3.08 -11.40 -7.92
C ARG A 134 -2.70 -11.92 -6.53
N PRO A 135 -1.88 -12.99 -6.42
CA PRO A 135 -1.47 -13.53 -5.12
C PRO A 135 -0.93 -12.46 -4.15
N ASN A 136 -0.03 -11.61 -4.62
CA ASN A 136 0.54 -10.51 -3.83
C ASN A 136 -0.49 -9.41 -3.49
N GLU A 137 -1.49 -9.19 -4.35
CA GLU A 137 -2.58 -8.25 -4.11
C GLU A 137 -3.54 -8.81 -3.03
N LYS A 138 -3.86 -10.11 -3.07
CA LYS A 138 -4.69 -10.82 -2.07
C LYS A 138 -4.04 -10.85 -0.69
N GLU A 139 -2.74 -11.12 -0.62
CA GLU A 139 -1.99 -11.11 0.64
C GLU A 139 -1.93 -9.73 1.32
N ASP A 140 -2.13 -8.66 0.55
CA ASP A 140 -1.93 -7.29 1.00
C ASP A 140 -3.25 -6.55 1.24
N VAL A 141 -4.30 -6.83 0.46
CA VAL A 141 -5.55 -6.05 0.47
C VAL A 141 -6.21 -5.95 1.85
N HIS A 142 -6.18 -7.03 2.65
CA HIS A 142 -6.74 -7.02 4.00
C HIS A 142 -5.93 -6.14 4.96
N PHE A 143 -4.60 -6.19 4.88
CA PHE A 143 -3.72 -5.33 5.66
C PHE A 143 -3.94 -3.85 5.29
N LEU A 144 -4.03 -3.55 3.99
CA LEU A 144 -4.26 -2.19 3.51
C LEU A 144 -5.62 -1.65 3.98
N LEU A 145 -6.68 -2.46 3.89
CA LEU A 145 -8.00 -2.09 4.39
C LEU A 145 -7.96 -1.78 5.89
N GLU A 146 -7.38 -2.66 6.70
CA GLU A 146 -7.25 -2.45 8.14
C GLU A 146 -6.46 -1.18 8.47
N ASN A 147 -5.33 -0.95 7.77
CA ASN A 147 -4.48 0.22 7.98
C ASN A 147 -5.23 1.52 7.65
N VAL A 148 -5.90 1.56 6.49
CA VAL A 148 -6.66 2.73 6.04
C VAL A 148 -7.85 3.03 6.95
N THR A 149 -8.58 2.00 7.40
CA THR A 149 -9.70 2.16 8.34
C THR A 149 -9.23 2.80 9.64
N LYS A 150 -8.13 2.30 10.23
CA LYS A 150 -7.54 2.88 11.45
C LYS A 150 -7.09 4.33 11.25
N ARG A 151 -6.50 4.65 10.09
CA ARG A 151 -6.09 6.02 9.75
C ARG A 151 -7.31 6.93 9.60
N HIS A 152 -8.37 6.47 8.96
CA HIS A 152 -9.62 7.22 8.83
C HIS A 152 -10.22 7.52 10.21
N GLU A 153 -10.39 6.52 11.06
CA GLU A 153 -10.91 6.67 12.42
C GLU A 153 -10.07 7.65 13.26
N SER A 154 -8.75 7.53 13.19
CA SER A 154 -7.84 8.44 13.88
C SER A 154 -7.98 9.88 13.38
N TRP A 155 -8.07 10.07 12.07
CA TRP A 155 -8.27 11.38 11.46
C TRP A 155 -9.62 12.00 11.84
N VAL A 156 -10.70 11.21 11.84
CA VAL A 156 -12.04 11.66 12.28
C VAL A 156 -12.01 12.12 13.74
N LYS A 157 -11.39 11.34 14.64
CA LYS A 157 -11.27 11.69 16.06
C LYS A 157 -10.48 12.98 16.27
N LYS A 158 -9.33 13.12 15.58
CA LYS A 158 -8.50 14.34 15.64
C LYS A 158 -9.25 15.57 15.13
N THR A 159 -9.96 15.42 14.01
CA THR A 159 -10.74 16.50 13.40
C THR A 159 -11.89 16.93 14.32
N ALA A 160 -12.59 15.98 14.95
CA ALA A 160 -13.63 16.28 15.93
C ALA A 160 -13.07 17.03 17.14
N HIS A 161 -11.95 16.56 17.70
CA HIS A 161 -11.28 17.22 18.83
C HIS A 161 -10.82 18.65 18.47
N ALA A 162 -10.22 18.84 17.29
CA ALA A 162 -9.78 20.16 16.85
C ALA A 162 -10.95 21.13 16.66
N ARG A 163 -12.09 20.65 16.14
CA ARG A 163 -13.31 21.45 16.02
C ARG A 163 -13.92 21.79 17.38
N GLU A 164 -13.89 20.86 18.33
CA GLU A 164 -14.40 21.12 19.69
C GLU A 164 -13.53 22.16 20.42
N ALA A 165 -12.21 22.03 20.33
CA ALA A 165 -11.28 23.01 20.88
C ALA A 165 -11.47 24.40 20.22
N ALA A 166 -11.70 24.44 18.90
CA ALA A 166 -11.95 25.68 18.18
C ALA A 166 -13.27 26.35 18.61
N ARG A 167 -14.32 25.56 18.91
CA ARG A 167 -15.58 26.08 19.47
C ARG A 167 -15.36 26.76 20.82
N TYR A 168 -14.65 26.09 21.72
CA TYR A 168 -14.32 26.64 23.03
C TYR A 168 -13.52 27.95 22.92
N GLU A 169 -12.51 28.00 22.05
CA GLU A 169 -11.71 29.21 21.82
C GLU A 169 -12.51 30.33 21.14
N SER A 170 -13.42 29.99 20.22
CA SER A 170 -14.33 30.95 19.58
C SER A 170 -15.25 31.60 20.61
N GLU A 171 -15.86 30.81 21.50
CA GLU A 171 -16.69 31.33 22.61
C GLU A 171 -15.89 32.22 23.57
N ARG A 172 -14.63 31.84 23.86
CA ARG A 172 -13.74 32.59 24.76
C ARG A 172 -13.24 33.91 24.16
N THR A 173 -13.00 33.95 22.85
CA THR A 173 -12.32 35.09 22.17
C THR A 173 -13.25 35.93 21.30
N GLY A 174 -14.47 35.47 21.02
CA GLY A 174 -15.42 36.10 20.10
C GLY A 174 -15.01 36.01 18.63
N ARG A 175 -14.00 35.21 18.29
CA ARG A 175 -13.54 35.02 16.90
C ARG A 175 -14.38 33.97 16.17
N PRO A 176 -14.48 34.01 14.83
CA PRO A 176 -15.09 32.93 14.05
C PRO A 176 -14.43 31.58 14.32
N ILE A 177 -15.22 30.50 14.34
CA ILE A 177 -14.73 29.14 14.65
C ILE A 177 -13.64 28.72 13.66
N GLU A 178 -13.79 29.07 12.39
CA GLU A 178 -12.87 28.71 11.31
C GLU A 178 -11.44 29.22 11.58
N ASP A 179 -11.30 30.42 12.16
CA ASP A 179 -10.02 31.04 12.50
C ASP A 179 -9.40 30.44 13.78
N CYS A 180 -10.20 29.74 14.58
CA CYS A 180 -9.77 29.08 15.81
C CYS A 180 -9.32 27.63 15.58
N ILE A 181 -9.53 27.05 14.38
CA ILE A 181 -9.12 25.67 14.12
C ILE A 181 -7.61 25.60 13.88
N VAL A 182 -6.92 24.98 14.84
CA VAL A 182 -5.51 24.60 14.68
C VAL A 182 -5.44 23.28 13.91
N TRP A 183 -5.11 23.35 12.62
CA TRP A 183 -4.94 22.17 11.77
C TRP A 183 -3.62 21.43 11.97
N ASP A 184 -2.65 22.07 12.63
CA ASP A 184 -1.36 21.48 12.98
C ASP A 184 -1.58 20.25 13.88
N GLY A 185 -1.23 19.07 13.35
CA GLY A 185 -1.41 17.78 14.03
C GLY A 185 -2.72 17.03 13.68
N VAL A 186 -3.68 17.70 13.02
CA VAL A 186 -4.87 17.07 12.42
C VAL A 186 -4.53 16.45 11.07
N GLU A 187 -3.60 17.06 10.32
CA GLU A 187 -3.14 16.50 9.06
C GLU A 187 -2.63 15.06 9.25
N SER A 188 -3.16 14.16 8.42
CA SER A 188 -2.72 12.78 8.42
C SER A 188 -1.32 12.70 7.77
N PRO A 189 -0.37 11.99 8.39
CA PRO A 189 0.96 11.84 7.82
C PRO A 189 0.89 11.15 6.45
N THR A 190 1.89 11.41 5.62
CA THR A 190 2.05 10.71 4.34
C THR A 190 1.97 9.21 4.53
N TRP A 191 1.21 8.54 3.66
CA TRP A 191 1.08 7.10 3.69
C TRP A 191 2.26 6.45 2.99
N PHE A 192 2.82 5.42 3.62
CA PHE A 192 3.85 4.57 3.06
C PHE A 192 3.45 3.11 3.27
N PRO A 193 2.49 2.58 2.49
CA PRO A 193 1.90 1.27 2.73
C PRO A 193 2.92 0.14 2.75
N ASP A 194 3.93 0.18 1.88
CA ASP A 194 4.93 -0.88 1.80
C ASP A 194 5.84 -0.84 3.04
N ARG A 195 6.25 0.37 3.47
CA ARG A 195 6.96 0.58 4.74
C ARG A 195 6.12 0.10 5.93
N ASP A 196 4.85 0.49 6.01
CA ASP A 196 3.94 0.12 7.09
C ASP A 196 3.78 -1.41 7.17
N ARG A 197 3.68 -2.09 6.01
CA ARG A 197 3.58 -3.55 5.91
C ARG A 197 4.84 -4.24 6.42
N ILE A 198 6.01 -3.76 6.02
CA ILE A 198 7.30 -4.27 6.48
C ILE A 198 7.42 -4.11 8.01
N VAL A 199 7.06 -2.94 8.54
CA VAL A 199 7.04 -2.68 9.99
C VAL A 199 6.07 -3.63 10.70
N HIS A 200 4.90 -3.87 10.12
CA HIS A 200 3.91 -4.79 10.67
C HIS A 200 4.42 -6.23 10.74
N ILE A 201 5.00 -6.74 9.64
CA ILE A 201 5.61 -8.07 9.57
C ILE A 201 6.75 -8.18 10.60
N ALA A 202 7.66 -7.20 10.64
CA ALA A 202 8.77 -7.18 11.57
C ALA A 202 8.30 -7.18 13.04
N ARG A 203 7.25 -6.43 13.37
CA ARG A 203 6.67 -6.44 14.72
C ARG A 203 6.05 -7.80 15.07
N ARG A 204 5.40 -8.47 14.12
CA ARG A 204 4.80 -9.79 14.32
C ARG A 204 5.86 -10.87 14.56
N GLU A 205 6.93 -10.86 13.76
CA GLU A 205 7.98 -11.89 13.77
C GLU A 205 9.01 -11.66 14.87
N PHE A 206 9.48 -10.43 15.04
CA PHE A 206 10.56 -10.10 15.97
C PHE A 206 10.11 -9.38 17.24
N GLY A 207 8.88 -8.85 17.30
CA GLY A 207 8.41 -8.06 18.45
C GLY A 207 8.36 -8.84 19.77
N LYS A 208 8.17 -10.17 19.71
CA LYS A 208 8.26 -11.04 20.90
C LYS A 208 9.71 -11.36 21.29
N LYS A 209 10.62 -11.45 20.31
CA LYS A 209 12.05 -11.74 20.52
C LYS A 209 12.78 -10.51 21.07
N LEU A 210 12.53 -9.33 20.50
CA LEU A 210 13.02 -8.03 20.99
C LEU A 210 12.52 -7.69 22.40
N ARG A 211 11.31 -8.08 22.78
CA ARG A 211 10.80 -7.89 24.16
C ARG A 211 11.47 -8.81 25.19
N ARG A 212 12.00 -9.97 24.77
CA ARG A 212 12.77 -10.86 25.63
C ARG A 212 14.22 -10.38 25.74
N GLU A 213 14.85 -10.07 24.62
CA GLU A 213 16.21 -9.53 24.58
C GLU A 213 16.32 -8.16 25.28
N ALA A 214 15.34 -7.27 25.15
CA ALA A 214 15.34 -5.99 25.88
C ALA A 214 15.11 -6.14 27.39
N LYS A 215 14.53 -7.26 27.86
CA LYS A 215 14.46 -7.58 29.29
C LYS A 215 15.77 -8.18 29.79
N ASP A 216 16.49 -8.95 28.96
CA ASP A 216 17.77 -9.55 29.32
C ASP A 216 18.94 -8.54 29.28
N VAL A 217 18.89 -7.53 28.40
CA VAL A 217 19.91 -6.46 28.33
C VAL A 217 19.84 -5.48 29.51
N ASN A 218 18.72 -5.40 30.23
CA ASN A 218 18.63 -4.63 31.47
C ASN A 218 19.21 -5.36 32.71
N GLY A 219 19.72 -6.60 32.53
CA GLY A 219 20.31 -7.40 33.60
C GLY A 219 21.81 -7.70 33.46
N GLN A 220 22.46 -7.38 32.33
CA GLN A 220 23.88 -7.66 32.13
C GLN A 220 24.59 -6.53 31.38
N GLU A 221 24.92 -5.48 32.13
CA GLU A 221 26.02 -4.58 31.79
C GLU A 221 27.34 -5.27 32.18
N ASN A 222 27.80 -6.17 31.29
CA ASN A 222 29.19 -6.61 31.11
C ASN A 222 29.21 -8.02 30.52
N GLN A 223 29.23 -8.12 29.19
CA GLN A 223 30.10 -9.03 28.44
C GLN A 223 29.83 -8.81 26.95
N ARG A 224 30.90 -8.55 26.19
CA ARG A 224 30.89 -8.69 24.73
C ARG A 224 30.92 -10.19 24.40
N PRO A 225 30.08 -10.67 23.48
CA PRO A 225 30.44 -11.77 22.58
C PRO A 225 30.52 -11.19 21.16
N GLY A 226 31.63 -11.33 20.44
CA GLY A 226 32.05 -12.63 19.95
C GLY A 226 31.18 -12.97 18.75
N MET A 227 31.57 -12.48 17.57
CA MET A 227 30.97 -12.84 16.28
C MET A 227 31.08 -14.35 16.11
N SER A 228 29.94 -15.06 16.05
CA SER A 228 29.90 -16.41 15.47
C SER A 228 29.11 -16.36 14.18
N GLU A 229 29.85 -16.58 13.08
CA GLU A 229 29.31 -17.10 11.83
C GLU A 229 28.59 -18.43 12.09
N GLU A 230 27.75 -18.82 11.13
CA GLU A 230 26.86 -20.00 11.14
C GLU A 230 25.51 -19.78 11.81
N HIS A 231 24.50 -19.47 11.00
CA HIS A 231 23.24 -20.21 10.96
C HIS A 231 22.73 -20.19 9.51
N LYS A 232 23.27 -21.11 8.70
CA LYS A 232 22.62 -21.58 7.48
C LYS A 232 21.32 -22.29 7.90
N GLY A 233 20.17 -21.69 7.58
CA GLY A 233 18.86 -22.25 7.91
C GLY A 233 17.86 -22.06 6.78
N THR A 234 17.67 -23.14 6.01
CA THR A 234 16.49 -23.46 5.18
C THR A 234 16.14 -22.56 3.99
N LYS A 235 16.56 -23.04 2.81
CA LYS A 235 15.89 -22.80 1.52
C LYS A 235 14.40 -23.14 1.64
N ILE A 236 13.54 -22.14 1.53
CA ILE A 236 12.12 -22.33 1.19
C ILE A 236 11.86 -21.48 -0.06
N TYR A 237 11.52 -22.21 -1.12
CA TYR A 237 11.07 -21.85 -2.46
C TYR A 237 10.96 -20.37 -2.87
N LYS A 238 11.61 -20.09 -4.01
CA LYS A 238 11.49 -18.91 -4.87
C LYS A 238 10.11 -18.23 -4.84
N VAL A 239 10.04 -17.07 -4.22
CA VAL A 239 9.09 -16.00 -4.56
C VAL A 239 9.92 -14.86 -5.16
N GLU A 240 10.34 -15.06 -6.41
CA GLU A 240 10.99 -14.03 -7.23
C GLU A 240 9.95 -13.01 -7.66
N LEU A 241 9.71 -12.02 -6.80
CA LEU A 241 9.57 -10.59 -7.11
C LEU A 241 9.19 -9.85 -5.83
N THR A 242 10.20 -9.20 -5.23
CA THR A 242 10.18 -8.16 -4.17
C THR A 242 10.38 -8.53 -2.70
N SER A 243 10.68 -9.78 -2.33
CA SER A 243 11.26 -10.04 -1.00
C SER A 243 12.77 -9.88 -1.02
N ARG A 244 13.26 -8.65 -1.26
CA ARG A 244 14.66 -8.33 -0.97
C ARG A 244 14.81 -8.17 0.53
N GLU A 245 15.74 -8.89 1.13
CA GLU A 245 16.16 -8.63 2.51
C GLU A 245 16.46 -7.14 2.69
N LEU A 246 15.94 -6.57 3.77
CA LEU A 246 16.15 -5.17 4.09
C LEU A 246 17.63 -4.96 4.39
N SER A 247 18.23 -3.93 3.80
CA SER A 247 19.59 -3.57 4.15
C SER A 247 19.66 -3.12 5.61
N GLU A 248 20.86 -3.18 6.18
CA GLU A 248 21.08 -2.74 7.56
C GLU A 248 20.66 -1.28 7.77
N GLU A 249 20.85 -0.43 6.75
CA GLU A 249 20.41 0.97 6.73
C GLU A 249 18.87 1.08 6.75
N GLU A 250 18.17 0.27 5.96
CA GLU A 250 16.71 0.20 5.94
C GLU A 250 16.19 -0.24 7.32
N TRP A 251 16.81 -1.25 7.93
CA TRP A 251 16.49 -1.69 9.29
C TRP A 251 16.79 -0.62 10.36
N ARG A 252 17.89 0.12 10.23
CA ARG A 252 18.23 1.21 11.16
C ARG A 252 17.22 2.36 11.05
N TYR A 253 16.84 2.75 9.83
CA TYR A 253 15.85 3.80 9.60
C TYR A 253 14.44 3.38 10.08
N ILE A 254 14.03 2.13 9.82
CA ILE A 254 12.78 1.56 10.33
C ILE A 254 12.75 1.53 11.86
N ARG A 255 13.86 1.14 12.51
CA ARG A 255 13.96 1.09 13.98
C ARG A 255 13.97 2.46 14.65
N ARG A 256 14.59 3.47 14.04
CA ARG A 256 14.75 4.81 14.65
C ARG A 256 13.64 5.78 14.28
N GLY A 257 12.91 5.52 13.19
CA GLY A 257 11.83 6.37 12.70
C GLY A 257 12.30 7.77 12.28
N ASP A 258 11.35 8.66 11.99
CA ASP A 258 11.61 10.04 11.54
C ASP A 258 12.34 10.92 12.57
N LYS A 259 12.62 10.41 13.77
CA LYS A 259 13.37 11.10 14.82
C LYS A 259 14.77 11.52 14.38
N GLN A 260 15.37 10.83 13.41
CA GLN A 260 16.68 11.20 12.88
C GLN A 260 16.58 12.22 11.74
N THR A 261 15.52 12.19 10.95
CA THR A 261 15.20 13.19 9.91
C THR A 261 14.85 14.53 10.56
N GLN A 262 14.00 14.52 11.59
CA GLN A 262 13.66 15.71 12.39
C GLN A 262 14.91 16.34 13.04
N LYS A 263 15.77 15.53 13.67
CA LYS A 263 17.05 16.04 14.21
C LYS A 263 18.00 16.61 13.17
N ARG A 264 17.89 16.20 11.90
CA ARG A 264 18.75 16.66 10.80
C ARG A 264 18.18 17.95 10.18
N GLU A 265 16.87 18.04 10.04
CA GLU A 265 16.15 19.28 9.65
C GLU A 265 16.31 20.37 10.72
N ASP A 266 16.19 20.03 12.00
CA ASP A 266 16.39 20.96 13.12
C ASP A 266 17.84 21.44 13.23
N ARG A 267 18.80 20.66 12.72
CA ARG A 267 20.23 21.06 12.64
C ARG A 267 20.55 21.91 11.42
N MET A 268 19.77 21.82 10.34
CA MET A 268 19.95 22.64 9.14
C MET A 268 19.17 23.97 9.22
N LYS A 269 18.27 24.11 10.20
CA LYS A 269 17.55 25.35 10.54
C LYS A 269 18.23 26.19 11.63
N LYS A 270 19.39 25.75 12.13
CA LYS A 270 20.29 26.52 13.02
C LYS A 270 21.49 26.98 12.24
#